data_AF-A0A9P5UNL4-F1
#
_entry.id   AF-A0A9P5UNL4-F1
#
_cell.length_a   1.000
_cell.length_b   1.000
_cell.length_c   1.000
_cell.angle_alpha   90.00
_cell.angle_beta   90.00
_cell.angle_gamma   90.00
#
_symmetry.space_group_name_H-M   'P 1'
#
loop_
_entity.id
_entity.type
_entity.pdbx_description
1 polymer ?
#
loop_
_entity_poly.entity_id
_entity_poly.type
_entity_poly.pdbx_seq_one_letter_code
_entity_poly.pdbx_strand_id
1 'polypeptide(L)'
;MAPVNLTSEHLHMFLASCGIHLTYFYLIKTFVPFIGKDRRRLSWVLTLATALIVSVLGPYATFSNLRTVFSEPIPYEMYAVSNSHIIAEGPPLFQRYDISFQPSTERWSSNFLSDRDEQLGLLNGQDIANRIEFYKTYDATYASSPSVWYSLRHSRWFFDLRFTPSDSPITQAAVIFFACYLILDMVCGFLHYRERISILTGWFHHTMYTGICYYTVVTGESHSFTSFMVIEIPTFIMGLGFLHKPLRHDMIFGSSFFLFRILYDFSLTHEMIMNRPDLPVPAKIILLFKSAMNFKFFMDWINQQIRLRRKKACTAVIAACETSAHTTETRSELKIPMSVSPVAPNPSEKYVNGITTLVYQPQPKAQRQQSKHGKAQSSQKGRRRASNGMLTDSTPDSSSFLTPLPSKSRHVLRNRNTRARAGGMLDDQAFVDMITVH
;
A
#
# COMPACT_ATOMS: atom_id res chain seq x y z
N MET A 1 25.65 24.68 -2.86
CA MET A 1 24.52 24.76 -1.91
C MET A 1 25.08 25.22 -0.58
N ALA A 2 24.58 26.32 -0.03
CA ALA A 2 24.92 26.71 1.34
C ALA A 2 24.53 25.57 2.31
N PRO A 3 25.28 25.34 3.39
CA PRO A 3 24.88 24.37 4.41
C PRO A 3 23.50 24.75 4.92
N VAL A 4 22.52 23.87 4.72
CA VAL A 4 21.19 24.09 5.25
C VAL A 4 21.23 23.80 6.74
N ASN A 5 21.23 24.86 7.53
CA ASN A 5 21.25 24.74 8.98
C ASN A 5 19.84 24.40 9.46
N LEU A 6 19.67 23.22 10.05
CA LEU A 6 18.49 22.95 10.87
C LEU A 6 18.44 24.04 11.95
N THR A 7 17.40 24.86 11.93
CA THR A 7 17.22 25.90 12.95
C THR A 7 16.89 25.24 14.30
N SER A 8 17.19 25.94 15.38
CA SER A 8 16.72 25.55 16.73
C SER A 8 15.19 25.38 16.76
N GLU A 9 14.46 26.12 15.93
CA GLU A 9 13.00 26.02 15.80
C GLU A 9 12.54 24.66 15.25
N HIS A 10 13.20 24.13 14.22
CA HIS A 10 12.88 22.79 13.70
C HIS A 10 13.11 21.71 14.76
N LEU A 11 14.19 21.82 15.54
CA LEU A 11 14.46 20.89 16.64
C LEU A 11 13.39 21.01 17.74
N HIS A 12 12.98 22.22 18.11
CA HIS A 12 11.89 22.43 19.07
C HIS A 12 10.57 21.83 18.58
N MET A 13 10.21 22.05 17.31
CA MET A 13 9.02 21.45 16.69
C MET A 13 9.08 19.92 16.69
N PHE A 14 10.27 19.35 16.41
CA PHE A 14 10.49 17.91 16.43
C PHE A 14 10.31 17.33 17.84
N LEU A 15 10.98 17.91 18.84
CA LEU A 15 10.87 17.47 20.23
C LEU A 15 9.45 17.62 20.77
N ALA A 16 8.78 18.72 20.46
CA ALA A 16 7.37 18.93 20.81
C ALA A 16 6.46 17.86 20.18
N SER A 17 6.67 17.56 18.90
CA SER A 17 5.93 16.52 18.18
C SER A 17 6.16 15.12 18.76
N CYS A 18 7.41 14.77 19.09
CA CYS A 18 7.71 13.53 19.81
C CYS A 18 6.99 13.49 21.17
N GLY A 19 7.01 14.59 21.93
CA GLY A 19 6.31 14.72 23.20
C GLY A 19 4.80 14.51 23.06
N ILE A 20 4.16 15.09 22.04
CA ILE A 20 2.74 14.90 21.75
C ILE A 20 2.43 13.43 21.45
N HIS A 21 3.18 12.79 20.56
CA HIS A 21 2.97 11.37 20.21
C HIS A 21 3.16 10.44 21.40
N LEU A 22 4.20 10.65 22.21
CA LEU A 22 4.45 9.86 23.42
C LEU A 22 3.38 10.08 24.49
N THR A 23 2.94 11.33 24.68
CA THR A 23 1.86 11.67 25.61
C THR A 23 0.57 11.02 25.18
N TYR A 24 0.21 11.14 23.90
CA TYR A 24 -0.96 10.49 23.30
C TYR A 24 -0.93 8.97 23.50
N PHE A 25 0.19 8.33 23.18
CA PHE A 25 0.42 6.91 23.36
C PHE A 25 0.23 6.48 24.84
N TYR A 26 0.80 7.26 25.76
CA TYR A 26 0.68 7.00 27.20
C TYR A 26 -0.74 7.18 27.73
N LEU A 27 -1.43 8.24 27.31
CA LEU A 27 -2.81 8.52 27.70
C LEU A 27 -3.74 7.37 27.28
N ILE A 28 -3.65 6.89 26.04
CA ILE A 28 -4.50 5.77 25.57
C ILE A 28 -4.20 4.49 26.31
N LYS A 29 -2.92 4.20 26.51
CA LYS A 29 -2.50 3.02 27.29
C LYS A 29 -3.11 3.05 28.70
N THR A 30 -3.19 4.22 29.30
CA THR A 30 -3.67 4.43 30.67
C THR A 30 -5.19 4.42 30.76
N PHE A 31 -5.87 5.22 29.93
CA PHE A 31 -7.32 5.43 30.02
C PHE A 31 -8.15 4.41 29.23
N VAL A 32 -7.55 3.65 28.32
CA VAL A 32 -8.24 2.63 27.51
C VAL A 32 -7.60 1.26 27.73
N PRO A 33 -7.74 0.66 28.92
CA PRO A 33 -6.98 -0.53 29.31
C PRO A 33 -7.23 -1.76 28.44
N PHE A 34 -8.38 -1.85 27.76
CA PHE A 34 -8.65 -2.92 26.81
C PHE A 34 -7.82 -2.80 25.52
N ILE A 35 -7.45 -1.59 25.12
CA ILE A 35 -6.51 -1.33 24.01
C ILE A 35 -5.07 -1.48 24.53
N GLY A 36 -4.77 -0.90 25.70
CA GLY A 36 -3.41 -0.87 26.25
C GLY A 36 -2.77 -2.24 26.51
N LYS A 37 -3.57 -3.29 26.69
CA LYS A 37 -3.08 -4.69 26.82
C LYS A 37 -2.58 -5.27 25.50
N ASP A 38 -3.17 -4.85 24.38
CA ASP A 38 -2.79 -5.32 23.05
C ASP A 38 -1.92 -4.25 22.37
N ARG A 39 -0.59 -4.46 22.44
CA ARG A 39 0.40 -3.54 21.85
C ARG A 39 0.14 -3.25 20.37
N ARG A 40 -0.45 -4.20 19.64
CA ARG A 40 -0.79 -4.02 18.22
C ARG A 40 -1.91 -3.02 18.05
N ARG A 41 -2.99 -3.14 18.83
CA ARG A 41 -4.08 -2.15 18.81
C ARG A 41 -3.56 -0.78 19.21
N LEU A 42 -2.66 -0.71 20.18
CA LEU A 42 -2.07 0.56 20.61
C LEU A 42 -1.29 1.27 19.48
N SER A 43 -0.48 0.54 18.71
CA SER A 43 0.19 1.08 17.50
C SER A 43 -0.84 1.58 16.47
N TRP A 44 -1.90 0.81 16.20
CA TRP A 44 -2.94 1.25 15.27
C TRP A 44 -3.71 2.49 15.73
N VAL A 45 -3.85 2.72 17.04
CA VAL A 45 -4.40 3.97 17.54
C VAL A 45 -3.49 5.16 17.22
N LEU A 46 -2.17 5.01 17.39
CA LEU A 46 -1.19 6.02 17.01
C LEU A 46 -1.26 6.34 15.50
N THR A 47 -1.30 5.31 14.66
CA THR A 47 -1.49 5.44 13.21
C THR A 47 -2.81 6.14 12.88
N LEU A 48 -3.92 5.74 13.50
CA LEU A 48 -5.24 6.30 13.25
C LEU A 48 -5.28 7.80 13.57
N ALA A 49 -4.81 8.20 14.75
CA ALA A 49 -4.83 9.61 15.14
C ALA A 49 -3.87 10.44 14.31
N THR A 50 -2.68 9.94 14.00
CA THR A 50 -1.77 10.65 13.12
C THR A 50 -2.40 10.84 11.74
N ALA A 51 -2.94 9.77 11.13
CA ALA A 51 -3.60 9.82 9.84
C ALA A 51 -4.76 10.84 9.84
N LEU A 52 -5.59 10.85 10.89
CA LEU A 52 -6.66 11.85 11.04
C LEU A 52 -6.11 13.27 11.12
N ILE A 53 -5.13 13.51 11.98
CA ILE A 53 -4.54 14.84 12.19
C ILE A 53 -3.91 15.34 10.89
N VAL A 54 -3.09 14.53 10.21
CA VAL A 54 -2.38 14.96 9.00
C VAL A 54 -3.33 15.12 7.81
N SER A 55 -4.31 14.23 7.64
CA SER A 55 -5.31 14.35 6.56
C SER A 55 -6.28 15.52 6.74
N VAL A 56 -6.38 16.10 7.94
CA VAL A 56 -7.18 17.31 8.18
C VAL A 56 -6.31 18.56 8.18
N LEU A 57 -5.25 18.61 9.00
CA LEU A 57 -4.43 19.80 9.17
C LEU A 57 -3.56 20.12 7.95
N GLY A 58 -2.98 19.11 7.31
CA GLY A 58 -2.14 19.31 6.12
C GLY A 58 -2.92 19.99 4.99
N PRO A 59 -4.08 19.43 4.60
CA PRO A 59 -4.93 20.03 3.59
C PRO A 59 -5.53 21.35 4.05
N TYR A 60 -5.93 21.51 5.31
CA TYR A 60 -6.43 22.80 5.79
C TYR A 60 -5.40 23.93 5.63
N ALA A 61 -4.13 23.68 5.99
CA ALA A 61 -3.05 24.65 5.84
C ALA A 61 -2.70 24.94 4.37
N THR A 62 -2.89 23.95 3.49
CA THR A 62 -2.47 24.05 2.08
C THR A 62 -3.60 24.52 1.17
N PHE A 63 -4.77 23.90 1.27
CA PHE A 63 -5.93 24.11 0.39
C PHE A 63 -6.62 25.44 0.60
N SER A 64 -6.57 26.00 1.80
CA SER A 64 -7.03 27.38 2.03
C SER A 64 -6.32 28.39 1.13
N ASN A 65 -5.14 28.02 0.62
CA ASN A 65 -4.33 28.85 -0.25
C ASN A 65 -4.03 28.22 -1.62
N LEU A 66 -4.58 27.03 -1.91
CA LEU A 66 -4.26 26.30 -3.13
C LEU A 66 -5.12 26.82 -4.28
N ARG A 67 -4.46 27.34 -5.32
CA ARG A 67 -5.16 27.71 -6.56
C ARG A 67 -5.41 26.46 -7.38
N THR A 68 -6.64 26.31 -7.85
CA THR A 68 -7.04 25.28 -8.81
C THR A 68 -6.85 25.79 -10.23
N VAL A 69 -6.79 24.89 -11.21
CA VAL A 69 -6.78 25.25 -12.65
C VAL A 69 -8.02 26.07 -13.04
N PHE A 70 -9.09 25.98 -12.26
CA PHE A 70 -10.33 26.74 -12.41
C PHE A 70 -10.30 28.11 -11.72
N SER A 71 -9.25 28.42 -10.97
CA SER A 71 -9.04 29.76 -10.40
C SER A 71 -8.75 30.74 -11.52
N GLU A 72 -9.19 31.99 -11.40
CA GLU A 72 -9.07 32.99 -12.46
C GLU A 72 -7.67 33.03 -13.10
N PRO A 73 -7.59 33.10 -14.44
CA PRO A 73 -6.32 33.17 -15.14
C PRO A 73 -5.51 34.34 -14.59
N ILE A 74 -4.28 34.04 -14.17
CA ILE A 74 -3.38 35.08 -13.67
C ILE A 74 -3.17 36.09 -14.80
N PRO A 75 -3.33 37.40 -14.54
CA PRO A 75 -3.03 38.43 -15.51
C PRO A 75 -1.63 38.21 -16.08
N TYR A 76 -1.52 38.21 -17.41
CA TYR A 76 -0.27 37.92 -18.13
C TYR A 76 0.90 38.80 -17.66
N GLU A 77 0.58 39.98 -17.10
CA GLU A 77 1.51 40.96 -16.53
C GLU A 77 2.36 40.39 -15.37
N MET A 78 1.87 39.45 -14.56
CA MET A 78 2.68 38.84 -13.49
C MET A 78 3.80 37.94 -14.02
N TYR A 79 3.62 37.33 -15.20
CA TYR A 79 4.67 36.51 -15.81
C TYR A 79 5.81 37.36 -16.39
N ALA A 80 5.55 38.63 -16.72
CA ALA A 80 6.56 39.54 -17.27
C ALA A 80 7.54 40.06 -16.19
N VAL A 81 7.07 40.28 -14.96
CA VAL A 81 7.89 40.86 -13.87
C VAL A 81 8.84 39.84 -13.24
N SER A 82 8.48 38.55 -13.21
CA SER A 82 9.38 37.52 -12.68
C SER A 82 10.56 37.21 -13.59
N ASN A 83 10.48 37.49 -14.89
CA ASN A 83 11.55 37.20 -15.85
C ASN A 83 12.47 38.40 -16.11
N SER A 84 12.05 39.64 -15.82
CA SER A 84 12.88 40.82 -16.06
C SER A 84 14.10 40.91 -15.12
N HIS A 85 14.02 40.36 -13.91
CA HIS A 85 15.17 40.30 -12.99
C HIS A 85 16.18 39.20 -13.32
N ILE A 86 15.80 38.17 -14.09
CA ILE A 86 16.72 37.08 -14.50
C ILE A 86 17.51 37.47 -15.75
N ILE A 87 17.00 38.42 -16.55
CA ILE A 87 17.67 38.87 -17.78
C ILE A 87 18.71 39.97 -17.51
N ALA A 88 18.65 40.66 -16.37
CA ALA A 88 19.51 41.82 -16.11
C ALA A 88 20.97 41.49 -15.70
N GLU A 89 21.28 40.28 -15.20
CA GLU A 89 22.63 39.93 -14.72
C GLU A 89 23.18 38.58 -15.22
N GLY A 90 22.80 38.15 -16.43
CA GLY A 90 23.46 37.02 -17.10
C GLY A 90 24.75 37.46 -17.82
N PRO A 91 25.86 36.70 -17.76
CA PRO A 91 27.08 37.00 -18.52
C PRO A 91 26.83 36.99 -20.04
N PRO A 92 27.59 37.75 -20.85
CA PRO A 92 27.33 37.95 -22.27
C PRO A 92 27.75 36.71 -23.08
N LEU A 93 26.99 35.62 -22.99
CA LEU A 93 27.22 34.39 -23.75
C LEU A 93 25.89 33.71 -24.14
N PHE A 94 25.07 34.43 -24.91
CA PHE A 94 24.19 33.78 -25.89
C PHE A 94 24.58 34.25 -27.29
N GLN A 95 25.75 33.79 -27.72
CA GLN A 95 26.09 33.72 -29.14
C GLN A 95 25.12 32.72 -29.77
N ARG A 96 24.41 33.13 -30.81
CA ARG A 96 23.57 32.26 -31.64
C ARG A 96 24.36 31.00 -32.01
N TYR A 97 23.97 29.86 -31.47
CA TYR A 97 24.31 28.58 -32.08
C TYR A 97 23.35 28.38 -33.26
N ASP A 98 23.82 28.68 -34.46
CA ASP A 98 23.26 28.11 -35.69
C ASP A 98 23.55 26.60 -35.66
N ILE A 99 22.61 25.83 -35.13
CA ILE A 99 22.64 24.37 -35.22
C ILE A 99 22.10 23.99 -36.60
N SER A 100 22.99 23.94 -37.60
CA SER A 100 22.71 23.23 -38.85
C SER A 100 22.70 21.72 -38.55
N PHE A 101 21.51 21.15 -38.44
CA PHE A 101 21.30 19.72 -38.23
C PHE A 101 21.61 18.96 -39.53
N GLN A 102 22.78 18.31 -39.63
CA GLN A 102 23.04 17.29 -40.66
C GLN A 102 22.60 15.92 -40.13
N PRO A 103 21.59 15.26 -40.72
CA PRO A 103 21.19 13.93 -40.30
C PRO A 103 22.16 12.88 -40.89
N SER A 104 22.99 12.26 -40.04
CA SER A 104 23.77 11.07 -40.41
C SER A 104 22.93 9.80 -40.23
N THR A 105 22.25 9.34 -41.28
CA THR A 105 21.33 8.19 -41.24
C THR A 105 21.93 6.86 -41.73
N GLU A 106 23.24 6.76 -41.98
CA GLU A 106 23.79 5.61 -42.72
C GLU A 106 24.13 4.33 -41.93
N ARG A 107 23.95 4.24 -40.60
CA ARG A 107 24.56 3.12 -39.84
C ARG A 107 23.66 2.05 -39.22
N TRP A 108 22.33 2.12 -39.37
CA TRP A 108 21.42 1.25 -38.61
C TRP A 108 20.51 0.32 -39.45
N SER A 109 20.63 0.29 -40.78
CA SER A 109 19.67 -0.45 -41.63
C SER A 109 20.06 -1.89 -42.00
N SER A 110 21.28 -2.37 -41.76
CA SER A 110 21.74 -3.64 -42.37
C SER A 110 21.44 -4.92 -41.57
N ASN A 111 21.15 -4.85 -40.27
CA ASN A 111 21.19 -6.06 -39.41
C ASN A 111 19.83 -6.53 -38.86
N PHE A 112 18.72 -5.88 -39.22
CA PHE A 112 17.40 -6.20 -38.64
C PHE A 112 16.40 -6.84 -39.62
N LEU A 113 16.79 -7.08 -40.88
CA LEU A 113 15.86 -7.50 -41.93
C LEU A 113 16.07 -8.94 -42.48
N SER A 114 17.10 -9.70 -42.07
CA SER A 114 17.37 -11.00 -42.73
C SER A 114 16.46 -12.16 -42.31
N ASP A 115 15.68 -12.06 -41.23
CA ASP A 115 14.98 -13.22 -40.64
C ASP A 115 13.44 -13.17 -40.73
N ARG A 116 12.85 -12.16 -41.39
CA ARG A 116 11.38 -12.02 -41.48
C ARG A 116 10.79 -11.99 -42.90
N ASP A 117 11.61 -12.14 -43.93
CA ASP A 117 11.16 -11.98 -45.32
C ASP A 117 10.50 -13.23 -45.92
N GLU A 118 10.52 -14.38 -45.25
CA GLU A 118 9.96 -15.62 -45.81
C GLU A 118 8.44 -15.78 -45.59
N GLN A 119 7.78 -14.93 -44.79
CA GLN A 119 6.33 -15.01 -44.54
C GLN A 119 5.49 -13.85 -45.11
N LEU A 120 6.09 -12.88 -45.82
CA LEU A 120 5.38 -11.71 -46.37
C LEU A 120 5.40 -11.65 -47.91
N GLY A 121 5.40 -12.81 -48.58
CA GLY A 121 5.45 -12.95 -50.05
C GLY A 121 4.25 -12.45 -50.85
N LEU A 122 3.43 -11.52 -50.32
CA LEU A 122 2.27 -10.94 -51.04
C LEU A 122 2.15 -9.42 -50.92
N LEU A 123 3.11 -8.73 -50.30
CA LEU A 123 3.15 -7.27 -50.31
C LEU A 123 4.26 -6.79 -51.23
N ASN A 124 3.89 -6.02 -52.25
CA ASN A 124 4.80 -5.34 -53.17
C ASN A 124 5.88 -4.61 -52.35
N GLY A 125 7.16 -4.82 -52.66
CA GLY A 125 8.29 -4.23 -51.92
C GLY A 125 8.19 -2.70 -51.81
N GLN A 126 7.53 -2.05 -52.77
CA GLN A 126 7.23 -0.62 -52.73
C GLN A 126 6.29 -0.23 -51.57
N ASP A 127 5.31 -1.09 -51.26
CA ASP A 127 4.31 -0.83 -50.21
C ASP A 127 4.90 -1.01 -48.80
N ILE A 128 5.86 -1.93 -48.66
CA ILE A 128 6.63 -2.10 -47.42
C ILE A 128 7.56 -0.89 -47.21
N ALA A 129 8.25 -0.43 -48.24
CA ALA A 129 9.11 0.75 -48.17
C ALA A 129 8.30 2.01 -47.80
N ASN A 130 7.16 2.23 -48.46
CA ASN A 130 6.26 3.34 -48.17
C ASN A 130 5.70 3.28 -46.74
N ARG A 131 5.37 2.10 -46.22
CA ARG A 131 4.93 1.92 -44.84
C ARG A 131 6.05 2.22 -43.84
N ILE A 132 7.27 1.75 -44.08
CA ILE A 132 8.43 2.04 -43.22
C ILE A 132 8.74 3.54 -43.21
N GLU A 133 8.68 4.20 -44.37
CA GLU A 133 8.89 5.64 -44.49
C GLU A 133 7.76 6.44 -43.84
N PHE A 134 6.50 5.99 -43.98
CA PHE A 134 5.36 6.55 -43.26
C PHE A 134 5.52 6.43 -41.74
N TYR A 135 5.92 5.27 -41.20
CA TYR A 135 6.12 5.10 -39.76
C TYR A 135 7.32 5.91 -39.25
N LYS A 136 8.42 6.01 -40.00
CA LYS A 136 9.56 6.88 -39.64
C LYS A 136 9.16 8.36 -39.60
N THR A 137 8.33 8.81 -40.55
CA THR A 137 7.87 10.20 -40.62
C THR A 137 6.79 10.48 -39.59
N TYR A 138 5.92 9.51 -39.31
CA TYR A 138 4.86 9.60 -38.30
C TYR A 138 5.44 9.64 -36.87
N ASP A 139 6.40 8.76 -36.54
CA ASP A 139 7.07 8.78 -35.24
C ASP A 139 7.91 10.05 -35.05
N ALA A 140 8.64 10.50 -36.09
CA ALA A 140 9.38 11.75 -36.00
C ALA A 140 8.45 12.95 -35.81
N THR A 141 7.34 13.04 -36.55
CA THR A 141 6.45 14.21 -36.51
C THR A 141 5.58 14.26 -35.26
N TYR A 142 5.08 13.12 -34.75
CA TYR A 142 4.22 13.10 -33.56
C TYR A 142 5.00 13.01 -32.25
N ALA A 143 6.12 12.28 -32.18
CA ALA A 143 6.94 12.23 -30.98
C ALA A 143 7.76 13.51 -30.76
N SER A 144 8.06 14.25 -31.84
CA SER A 144 8.75 15.55 -31.76
C SER A 144 7.83 16.76 -31.95
N SER A 145 6.51 16.58 -32.14
CA SER A 145 5.60 17.72 -32.26
C SER A 145 5.67 18.53 -30.97
N PRO A 146 6.18 19.78 -31.03
CA PRO A 146 6.21 20.64 -29.86
C PRO A 146 4.81 20.82 -29.28
N SER A 147 3.74 20.69 -30.07
CA SER A 147 2.36 20.84 -29.59
C SER A 147 1.87 19.68 -28.73
N VAL A 148 2.33 18.44 -28.95
CA VAL A 148 1.96 17.29 -28.09
C VAL A 148 2.73 17.36 -26.78
N TRP A 149 4.04 17.61 -26.85
CA TRP A 149 4.85 17.85 -25.65
C TRP A 149 4.40 19.08 -24.88
N TYR A 150 3.99 20.14 -25.58
CA TYR A 150 3.40 21.32 -24.97
C TYR A 150 2.05 20.98 -24.34
N SER A 151 1.14 20.27 -25.02
CA SER A 151 -0.14 19.85 -24.43
C SER A 151 0.02 18.91 -23.24
N LEU A 152 0.97 17.97 -23.27
CA LEU A 152 1.24 17.09 -22.13
C LEU A 152 1.88 17.85 -20.97
N ARG A 153 2.87 18.71 -21.24
CA ARG A 153 3.51 19.56 -20.23
C ARG A 153 2.56 20.61 -19.64
N HIS A 154 1.59 21.08 -20.43
CA HIS A 154 0.56 22.02 -20.00
C HIS A 154 -0.75 21.32 -19.64
N SER A 155 -0.80 19.98 -19.67
CA SER A 155 -1.93 19.23 -19.14
C SER A 155 -1.89 19.38 -17.63
N ARG A 156 -2.62 20.36 -17.13
CA ARG A 156 -2.83 20.55 -15.69
C ARG A 156 -4.08 19.79 -15.35
N TRP A 157 -3.89 18.61 -14.78
CA TRP A 157 -4.99 17.69 -14.55
C TRP A 157 -5.95 18.26 -13.51
N PHE A 158 -5.40 18.72 -12.36
CA PHE A 158 -6.23 19.18 -11.24
C PHE A 158 -5.62 20.29 -10.39
N PHE A 159 -4.28 20.35 -10.25
CA PHE A 159 -3.58 21.25 -9.32
C PHE A 159 -2.54 22.10 -10.04
N ASP A 160 -2.32 23.34 -9.60
CA ASP A 160 -1.19 24.17 -10.01
C ASP A 160 -0.33 24.47 -8.78
N LEU A 161 0.67 23.62 -8.54
CA LEU A 161 1.49 23.69 -7.33
C LEU A 161 2.55 24.79 -7.39
N ARG A 162 2.68 25.50 -8.52
CA ARG A 162 3.64 26.61 -8.68
C ARG A 162 3.23 27.87 -7.93
N PHE A 163 1.94 27.99 -7.63
CA PHE A 163 1.35 29.10 -6.86
C PHE A 163 0.95 28.70 -5.46
N THR A 164 1.36 27.51 -5.01
CA THR A 164 1.21 27.16 -3.60
C THR A 164 2.03 28.17 -2.80
N PRO A 165 1.49 28.71 -1.69
CA PRO A 165 2.24 29.67 -0.89
C PRO A 165 3.58 29.12 -0.45
N SER A 166 4.49 30.05 -0.17
CA SER A 166 5.70 29.74 0.59
C SER A 166 5.36 28.97 1.88
N ASP A 167 6.32 28.19 2.35
CA ASP A 167 6.19 27.49 3.62
C ASP A 167 5.71 28.39 4.76
N SER A 168 4.82 27.84 5.58
CA SER A 168 4.34 28.45 6.81
C SER A 168 4.79 27.62 8.00
N PRO A 169 4.84 28.20 9.22
CA PRO A 169 5.13 27.42 10.42
C PRO A 169 4.17 26.23 10.60
N ILE A 170 2.92 26.35 10.15
CA ILE A 170 1.93 25.28 10.25
C ILE A 170 2.25 24.12 9.29
N THR A 171 2.62 24.43 8.03
CA THR A 171 2.98 23.37 7.07
C THR A 171 4.25 22.65 7.51
N GLN A 172 5.26 23.39 7.99
CA GLN A 172 6.48 22.80 8.56
C GLN A 172 6.17 21.93 9.79
N ALA A 173 5.37 22.44 10.73
CA ALA A 173 4.98 21.67 11.92
C ALA A 173 4.23 20.39 11.56
N ALA A 174 3.33 20.42 10.56
CA ALA A 174 2.63 19.23 10.09
C ALA A 174 3.60 18.18 9.51
N VAL A 175 4.55 18.59 8.67
CA VAL A 175 5.56 17.68 8.09
C VAL A 175 6.45 17.07 9.18
N ILE A 176 6.92 17.89 10.12
CA ILE A 176 7.74 17.43 11.25
C ILE A 176 6.94 16.47 12.15
N PHE A 177 5.66 16.77 12.41
CA PHE A 177 4.77 15.91 13.18
C PHE A 177 4.60 14.54 12.53
N PHE A 178 4.43 14.50 11.21
CA PHE A 178 4.37 13.25 10.44
C PHE A 178 5.70 12.49 10.45
N ALA A 179 6.83 13.18 10.28
CA ALA A 179 8.15 12.56 10.35
C ALA A 179 8.42 11.92 11.73
N CYS A 180 8.04 12.60 12.81
CA CYS A 180 8.12 12.06 14.17
C CYS A 180 7.30 10.78 14.33
N TYR A 181 6.09 10.75 13.76
CA TYR A 181 5.26 9.55 13.74
C TYR A 181 5.96 8.39 13.02
N LEU A 182 6.52 8.61 11.84
CA LEU A 182 7.21 7.56 11.07
C LEU A 182 8.37 6.95 11.87
N ILE A 183 9.17 7.80 12.52
CA ILE A 183 10.28 7.35 13.37
C ILE A 183 9.76 6.56 14.56
N LEU A 184 8.74 7.07 15.26
CA LEU A 184 8.16 6.39 16.42
C LEU A 184 7.50 5.06 16.04
N ASP A 185 6.81 4.98 14.90
CA ASP A 185 6.21 3.72 14.44
C ASP A 185 7.29 2.70 14.06
N MET A 186 8.41 3.11 13.45
CA MET A 186 9.56 2.23 13.23
C MET A 186 10.17 1.73 14.54
N VAL A 187 10.32 2.60 15.55
CA VAL A 187 10.85 2.23 16.87
C VAL A 187 9.90 1.26 17.59
N CYS A 188 8.61 1.58 17.65
CA CYS A 188 7.59 0.69 18.21
C CYS A 188 7.56 -0.65 17.47
N GLY A 189 7.68 -0.59 16.16
CA GLY A 189 7.79 -1.73 15.27
C GLY A 189 8.96 -2.65 15.59
N PHE A 190 10.14 -2.07 15.70
CA PHE A 190 11.36 -2.78 16.10
C PHE A 190 11.20 -3.49 17.45
N LEU A 191 10.62 -2.78 18.44
CA LEU A 191 10.54 -3.23 19.82
C LEU A 191 9.39 -4.21 20.10
N HIS A 192 8.32 -4.18 19.30
CA HIS A 192 7.08 -4.89 19.67
C HIS A 192 6.54 -5.85 18.61
N TYR A 193 6.83 -5.65 17.33
CA TYR A 193 6.25 -6.48 16.27
C TYR A 193 7.16 -6.60 15.04
N ARG A 194 8.49 -6.71 15.27
CA ARG A 194 9.51 -6.80 14.22
C ARG A 194 9.20 -7.84 13.13
N GLU A 195 8.68 -9.00 13.52
CA GLU A 195 8.33 -10.10 12.61
C GLU A 195 7.18 -9.78 11.64
N ARG A 196 6.39 -8.74 11.94
CA ARG A 196 5.21 -8.36 11.15
C ARG A 196 5.46 -7.16 10.23
N ILE A 197 6.60 -6.49 10.38
CA ILE A 197 6.94 -5.35 9.53
C ILE A 197 7.66 -5.87 8.31
N SER A 198 7.01 -5.80 7.15
CA SER A 198 7.66 -6.14 5.90
C SER A 198 8.77 -5.12 5.60
N ILE A 199 9.85 -5.60 4.96
CA ILE A 199 10.99 -4.77 4.57
C ILE A 199 10.56 -3.61 3.67
N LEU A 200 9.68 -3.90 2.70
CA LEU A 200 9.29 -2.94 1.68
C LEU A 200 8.28 -1.91 2.21
N THR A 201 7.23 -2.41 2.87
CA THR A 201 6.06 -1.60 3.24
C THR A 201 6.23 -0.85 4.55
N GLY A 202 7.08 -1.35 5.46
CA GLY A 202 7.34 -0.70 6.74
C GLY A 202 8.69 0.00 6.73
N TRP A 203 9.78 -0.77 6.73
CA TRP A 203 11.13 -0.22 6.90
C TRP A 203 11.52 0.74 5.78
N PHE A 204 11.46 0.28 4.53
CA PHE A 204 11.86 1.09 3.38
C PHE A 204 10.92 2.27 3.18
N HIS A 205 9.60 2.03 3.22
CA HIS A 205 8.58 3.07 3.13
C HIS A 205 8.77 4.19 4.17
N HIS A 206 8.84 3.87 5.47
CA HIS A 206 8.96 4.89 6.52
C HIS A 206 10.30 5.62 6.46
N THR A 207 11.39 4.92 6.13
CA THR A 207 12.71 5.55 5.94
C THR A 207 12.69 6.55 4.79
N MET A 208 12.13 6.17 3.63
CA MET A 208 12.00 7.07 2.48
C MET A 208 11.16 8.29 2.82
N TYR A 209 9.98 8.12 3.41
CA TYR A 209 9.11 9.23 3.76
C TYR A 209 9.72 10.15 4.82
N THR A 210 10.48 9.60 5.78
CA THR A 210 11.25 10.41 6.73
C THR A 210 12.28 11.27 5.99
N GLY A 211 12.98 10.71 5.00
CA GLY A 211 13.91 11.44 4.14
C GLY A 211 13.24 12.52 3.30
N ILE A 212 12.05 12.25 2.74
CA ILE A 212 11.26 13.26 2.01
C ILE A 212 10.85 14.39 2.95
N CYS A 213 10.32 14.07 4.14
CA CYS A 213 9.91 15.08 5.13
C CYS A 213 11.09 15.98 5.51
N TYR A 214 12.24 15.38 5.79
CA TYR A 214 13.47 16.11 6.07
C TYR A 214 13.83 17.03 4.89
N TYR A 215 13.89 16.49 3.67
CA TYR A 215 14.19 17.26 2.47
C TYR A 215 13.25 18.46 2.32
N THR A 216 11.94 18.27 2.42
CA THR A 216 10.97 19.34 2.22
C THR A 216 11.04 20.42 3.29
N VAL A 217 11.32 20.08 4.55
CA VAL A 217 11.51 21.08 5.61
C VAL A 217 12.79 21.89 5.35
N VAL A 218 13.88 21.22 4.98
CA VAL A 218 15.19 21.82 4.70
C VAL A 218 15.15 22.73 3.47
N THR A 219 14.38 22.38 2.44
CA THR A 219 14.28 23.20 1.22
C THR A 219 13.16 24.23 1.23
N GLY A 220 12.36 24.32 2.29
CA GLY A 220 11.21 25.22 2.34
C GLY A 220 10.04 24.80 1.43
N GLU A 221 9.88 23.50 1.22
CA GLU A 221 8.87 22.86 0.36
C GLU A 221 7.85 22.02 1.16
N SER A 222 7.69 22.30 2.46
CA SER A 222 6.76 21.60 3.33
C SER A 222 5.32 21.68 2.83
N HIS A 223 4.92 22.79 2.22
CA HIS A 223 3.60 22.98 1.59
C HIS A 223 3.31 21.95 0.48
N SER A 224 4.34 21.60 -0.30
CA SER A 224 4.22 20.59 -1.36
C SER A 224 3.94 19.22 -0.74
N PHE A 225 4.61 18.90 0.38
CA PHE A 225 4.37 17.65 1.10
C PHE A 225 3.00 17.62 1.79
N THR A 226 2.56 18.70 2.42
CA THR A 226 1.26 18.74 3.12
C THR A 226 0.07 18.56 2.17
N SER A 227 0.22 18.93 0.89
CA SER A 227 -0.75 18.58 -0.17
C SER A 227 -0.94 17.06 -0.29
N PHE A 228 0.14 16.27 -0.13
CA PHE A 228 0.05 14.82 -0.16
C PHE A 228 -0.60 14.20 1.08
N MET A 229 -0.78 14.91 2.19
CA MET A 229 -1.31 14.29 3.43
C MET A 229 -2.77 13.80 3.33
N VAL A 230 -3.53 14.27 2.33
CA VAL A 230 -4.86 13.71 1.99
C VAL A 230 -4.77 12.21 1.69
N ILE A 231 -3.63 11.73 1.19
CA ILE A 231 -3.45 10.31 0.84
C ILE A 231 -3.47 9.39 2.06
N GLU A 232 -3.46 9.91 3.29
CA GLU A 232 -3.58 9.12 4.51
C GLU A 232 -5.03 8.76 4.88
N ILE A 233 -6.04 9.30 4.18
CA ILE A 233 -7.47 8.94 4.39
C ILE A 233 -7.74 7.42 4.31
N PRO A 234 -7.22 6.67 3.31
CA PRO A 234 -7.38 5.21 3.27
C PRO A 234 -6.74 4.51 4.47
N THR A 235 -5.59 5.01 4.95
CA THR A 235 -4.91 4.51 6.16
C THR A 235 -5.79 4.72 7.39
N PHE A 236 -6.42 5.89 7.51
CA PHE A 236 -7.39 6.18 8.57
C PHE A 236 -8.57 5.20 8.53
N ILE A 237 -9.19 4.98 7.37
CA ILE A 237 -10.32 4.04 7.21
C ILE A 237 -9.90 2.61 7.58
N MET A 238 -8.71 2.18 7.16
CA MET A 238 -8.16 0.88 7.49
C MET A 238 -7.91 0.73 9.00
N GLY A 239 -7.31 1.74 9.63
CA GLY A 239 -7.05 1.75 11.07
C GLY A 239 -8.34 1.69 11.89
N LEU A 240 -9.40 2.36 11.43
CA LEU A 240 -10.70 2.31 12.10
C LEU A 240 -11.31 0.90 12.05
N GLY A 241 -11.25 0.24 10.89
CA GLY A 241 -11.70 -1.14 10.73
C GLY A 241 -10.84 -2.15 11.51
N PHE A 242 -9.55 -1.85 11.72
CA PHE A 242 -8.66 -2.64 12.56
C PHE A 242 -9.08 -2.59 14.04
N LEU A 243 -9.33 -1.37 14.55
CA LEU A 243 -9.67 -1.18 15.96
C LEU A 243 -11.09 -1.64 16.30
N HIS A 244 -12.03 -1.47 15.36
CA HIS A 244 -13.43 -1.84 15.55
C HIS A 244 -13.95 -2.60 14.34
N LYS A 245 -13.91 -3.95 14.41
CA LYS A 245 -14.29 -4.86 13.31
C LYS A 245 -15.66 -4.53 12.66
N PRO A 246 -16.72 -4.12 13.39
CA PRO A 246 -17.99 -3.75 12.75
C PRO A 246 -17.94 -2.53 11.82
N LEU A 247 -16.94 -1.63 11.99
CA LEU A 247 -16.72 -0.48 11.10
C LEU A 247 -15.88 -0.84 9.87
N ARG A 248 -15.43 -2.09 9.77
CA ARG A 248 -14.60 -2.53 8.64
C ARG A 248 -15.46 -2.71 7.40
N HIS A 249 -15.26 -1.83 6.42
CA HIS A 249 -15.87 -1.92 5.10
C HIS A 249 -14.80 -1.92 4.00
N ASP A 250 -14.46 -3.11 3.51
CA ASP A 250 -13.40 -3.30 2.51
C ASP A 250 -13.64 -2.48 1.22
N MET A 251 -14.90 -2.27 0.82
CA MET A 251 -15.24 -1.45 -0.35
C MET A 251 -15.00 0.05 -0.13
N ILE A 252 -15.28 0.57 1.08
CA ILE A 252 -15.00 1.98 1.41
C ILE A 252 -13.49 2.20 1.41
N PHE A 253 -12.73 1.28 2.02
CA PHE A 253 -11.28 1.29 1.96
C PHE A 253 -10.78 1.28 0.51
N GLY A 254 -11.21 0.31 -0.31
CA GLY A 254 -10.77 0.19 -1.70
C GLY A 254 -11.09 1.41 -2.55
N SER A 255 -12.31 1.96 -2.44
CA SER A 255 -12.70 3.18 -3.15
C SER A 255 -11.87 4.38 -2.71
N SER A 256 -11.68 4.56 -1.39
CA SER A 256 -10.83 5.65 -0.89
C SER A 256 -9.37 5.50 -1.34
N PHE A 257 -8.83 4.29 -1.35
CA PHE A 257 -7.48 4.00 -1.80
C PHE A 257 -7.33 4.36 -3.28
N PHE A 258 -8.26 3.94 -4.12
CA PHE A 258 -8.26 4.31 -5.54
C PHE A 258 -8.31 5.83 -5.75
N LEU A 259 -9.23 6.52 -5.08
CA LEU A 259 -9.37 7.97 -5.24
C LEU A 259 -8.12 8.73 -4.75
N PHE A 260 -7.65 8.45 -3.54
CA PHE A 260 -6.60 9.25 -2.91
C PHE A 260 -5.17 8.74 -3.20
N ARG A 261 -4.94 7.44 -3.15
CA ARG A 261 -3.60 6.84 -3.34
C ARG A 261 -3.26 6.53 -4.80
N ILE A 262 -4.25 6.47 -5.69
CA ILE A 262 -4.01 6.27 -7.13
C ILE A 262 -4.27 7.57 -7.88
N LEU A 263 -5.52 8.04 -7.97
CA LEU A 263 -5.85 9.18 -8.84
C LEU A 263 -5.23 10.49 -8.35
N TYR A 264 -5.45 10.83 -7.08
CA TYR A 264 -4.92 12.06 -6.49
C TYR A 264 -3.39 12.04 -6.40
N ASP A 265 -2.81 10.94 -5.90
CA ASP A 265 -1.36 10.75 -5.85
C ASP A 265 -0.68 10.88 -7.22
N PHE A 266 -1.23 10.22 -8.24
CA PHE A 266 -0.70 10.28 -9.59
C PHE A 266 -0.78 11.70 -10.16
N SER A 267 -1.90 12.40 -9.92
CA SER A 267 -2.09 13.78 -10.37
C SER A 267 -1.08 14.74 -9.75
N LEU A 268 -0.87 14.67 -8.43
CA LEU A 268 0.14 15.51 -7.76
C LEU A 268 1.57 15.12 -8.15
N THR A 269 1.85 13.83 -8.30
CA THR A 269 3.19 13.35 -8.69
C THR A 269 3.51 13.79 -10.12
N HIS A 270 2.54 13.71 -11.04
CA HIS A 270 2.66 14.25 -12.39
C HIS A 270 2.98 15.75 -12.36
N GLU A 271 2.22 16.54 -11.59
CA GLU A 271 2.45 17.98 -11.43
C GLU A 271 3.86 18.28 -10.91
N MET A 272 4.30 17.58 -9.87
CA MET A 272 5.65 17.75 -9.29
C MET A 272 6.77 17.36 -10.25
N ILE A 273 6.59 16.32 -11.08
CA ILE A 273 7.65 15.86 -11.97
C ILE A 273 7.72 16.72 -13.24
N MET A 274 6.58 17.04 -13.84
CA MET A 274 6.52 17.71 -15.14
C MET A 274 6.62 19.24 -15.02
N ASN A 275 6.10 19.81 -13.93
CA ASN A 275 5.98 21.26 -13.77
C ASN A 275 6.98 21.88 -12.77
N ARG A 276 7.80 21.07 -12.08
CA ARG A 276 8.96 21.53 -11.27
C ARG A 276 10.28 21.06 -11.88
N PRO A 277 10.85 21.80 -12.85
CA PRO A 277 12.17 21.46 -13.40
C PRO A 277 13.28 21.56 -12.35
N ASP A 278 13.10 22.42 -11.36
CA ASP A 278 13.98 22.66 -10.20
C ASP A 278 14.04 21.48 -9.22
N LEU A 279 13.02 20.61 -9.21
CA LEU A 279 12.98 19.46 -8.32
C LEU A 279 14.13 18.48 -8.67
N PRO A 280 14.99 18.13 -7.70
CA PRO A 280 16.18 17.33 -7.97
C PRO A 280 15.80 15.91 -8.38
N VAL A 281 16.63 15.30 -9.24
CA VAL A 281 16.38 13.96 -9.80
C VAL A 281 16.10 12.90 -8.73
N PRO A 282 16.83 12.83 -7.59
CA PRO A 282 16.50 11.88 -6.52
C PRO A 282 15.08 12.04 -5.98
N ALA A 283 14.56 13.27 -5.81
CA ALA A 283 13.20 13.49 -5.33
C ALA A 283 12.16 13.01 -6.35
N LYS A 284 12.40 13.23 -7.65
CA LYS A 284 11.54 12.70 -8.73
C LYS A 284 11.48 11.18 -8.71
N ILE A 285 12.63 10.51 -8.56
CA ILE A 285 12.71 9.04 -8.45
C ILE A 285 11.93 8.54 -7.23
N ILE A 286 12.08 9.20 -6.08
CA ILE A 286 11.37 8.85 -4.86
C ILE A 286 9.85 8.98 -5.04
N LEU A 287 9.36 10.05 -5.67
CA LEU A 287 7.93 10.24 -5.95
C LEU A 287 7.39 9.15 -6.88
N LEU A 288 8.12 8.82 -7.96
CA LEU A 288 7.74 7.73 -8.87
C LEU A 288 7.69 6.38 -8.16
N PHE A 289 8.70 6.08 -7.35
CA PHE A 289 8.75 4.85 -6.57
C PHE A 289 7.55 4.74 -5.62
N LYS A 290 7.25 5.85 -4.92
CA LYS A 290 6.09 5.95 -4.01
C LYS A 290 4.78 5.68 -4.74
N SER A 291 4.55 6.27 -5.91
CA SER A 291 3.34 5.99 -6.70
C SER A 291 3.29 4.56 -7.24
N ALA A 292 4.42 4.00 -7.68
CA ALA A 292 4.49 2.60 -8.10
C ALA A 292 4.15 1.63 -6.95
N MET A 293 4.60 1.95 -5.74
CA MET A 293 4.29 1.18 -4.54
C MET A 293 2.79 1.25 -4.20
N ASN A 294 2.17 2.43 -4.27
CA ASN A 294 0.71 2.58 -4.10
C ASN A 294 -0.07 1.73 -5.11
N PHE A 295 0.37 1.72 -6.38
CA PHE A 295 -0.23 0.90 -7.43
C PHE A 295 -0.14 -0.59 -7.11
N LYS A 296 1.04 -1.07 -6.68
CA LYS A 296 1.22 -2.46 -6.24
C LYS A 296 0.26 -2.82 -5.10
N PHE A 297 0.15 -1.97 -4.07
CA PHE A 297 -0.75 -2.23 -2.94
C PHE A 297 -2.21 -2.32 -3.36
N PHE A 298 -2.64 -1.49 -4.31
CA PHE A 298 -4.00 -1.56 -4.84
C PHE A 298 -4.23 -2.86 -5.63
N MET A 299 -3.26 -3.30 -6.42
CA MET A 299 -3.33 -4.59 -7.13
C MET A 299 -3.41 -5.78 -6.17
N ASP A 300 -2.62 -5.76 -5.09
CA ASP A 300 -2.68 -6.78 -4.05
C ASP A 300 -4.06 -6.84 -3.38
N TRP A 301 -4.65 -5.67 -3.11
CA TRP A 301 -6.02 -5.57 -2.60
C TRP A 301 -7.06 -6.12 -3.58
N ILE A 302 -6.98 -5.81 -4.89
CA ILE A 302 -7.87 -6.38 -5.91
C ILE A 302 -7.77 -7.90 -5.92
N ASN A 303 -6.54 -8.43 -5.94
CA ASN A 303 -6.30 -9.88 -5.93
C ASN A 303 -6.89 -10.55 -4.68
N GLN A 304 -6.80 -9.89 -3.53
CA GLN A 304 -7.44 -10.34 -2.31
C GLN A 304 -8.97 -10.38 -2.43
N GLN A 305 -9.60 -9.34 -3.00
CA GLN A 305 -11.05 -9.32 -3.20
C GLN A 305 -11.51 -10.43 -4.15
N ILE A 306 -10.77 -10.70 -5.23
CA ILE A 306 -11.04 -11.83 -6.13
C ILE A 306 -10.97 -13.16 -5.37
N ARG A 307 -9.94 -13.37 -4.54
CA ARG A 307 -9.78 -14.57 -3.72
C ARG A 307 -10.94 -14.76 -2.75
N LEU A 308 -11.38 -13.69 -2.08
CA LEU A 308 -12.52 -13.74 -1.15
C LEU A 308 -13.83 -14.08 -1.86
N ARG A 309 -14.07 -13.51 -3.05
CA ARG A 309 -15.25 -13.84 -3.88
C ARG A 309 -15.25 -15.31 -4.30
N ARG A 310 -14.10 -15.84 -4.74
CA ARG A 310 -13.95 -17.27 -5.09
C ARG A 310 -14.22 -18.19 -3.90
N LYS A 311 -13.72 -17.84 -2.71
CA LYS A 311 -13.97 -18.62 -1.48
C LYS A 311 -15.46 -18.62 -1.10
N LYS A 312 -16.14 -17.46 -1.19
CA LYS A 312 -17.58 -17.35 -0.95
C LYS A 312 -18.39 -18.18 -1.94
N ALA A 313 -18.07 -18.11 -3.23
CA ALA A 313 -18.73 -18.92 -4.26
C ALA A 313 -18.56 -20.43 -4.01
N CYS A 314 -17.34 -20.88 -3.69
CA CYS A 314 -17.08 -22.29 -3.37
C CYS A 314 -17.86 -22.75 -2.12
N THR A 315 -17.90 -21.92 -1.07
CA THR A 315 -18.66 -22.23 0.15
C THR A 315 -20.16 -22.32 -0.13
N ALA A 316 -20.70 -21.44 -0.98
CA ALA A 316 -22.10 -21.47 -1.38
C ALA A 316 -22.46 -22.75 -2.18
N VAL A 317 -21.56 -23.20 -3.07
CA VAL A 317 -21.74 -24.46 -3.81
C VAL A 317 -21.75 -25.66 -2.84
N ILE A 318 -20.82 -25.72 -1.89
CA ILE A 318 -20.77 -26.81 -0.89
C ILE A 318 -22.06 -26.83 -0.06
N ALA A 319 -22.51 -25.68 0.44
CA ALA A 319 -23.74 -25.57 1.21
C ALA A 319 -24.98 -26.01 0.39
N ALA A 320 -25.03 -25.71 -0.91
CA ALA A 320 -26.10 -26.15 -1.80
C ALA A 320 -26.07 -27.68 -2.03
N CYS A 321 -24.88 -28.29 -2.13
CA CYS A 321 -24.73 -29.74 -2.23
C CYS A 321 -25.18 -30.45 -0.95
N GLU A 322 -24.81 -29.94 0.23
CA GLU A 322 -25.23 -30.49 1.53
C GLU A 322 -26.75 -30.39 1.74
N THR A 323 -27.35 -29.27 1.33
CA THR A 323 -28.82 -29.09 1.40
C THR A 323 -29.55 -30.06 0.47
N SER A 324 -29.01 -30.29 -0.73
CA SER A 324 -29.56 -31.26 -1.68
C SER A 324 -29.48 -32.70 -1.14
N ALA A 325 -28.36 -33.07 -0.52
CA ALA A 325 -28.16 -34.41 0.05
C ALA A 325 -29.16 -34.75 1.16
N HIS A 326 -29.41 -33.82 2.09
CA HIS A 326 -30.40 -34.02 3.17
C HIS A 326 -31.84 -34.11 2.66
N THR A 327 -32.16 -33.42 1.56
CA THR A 327 -33.51 -33.49 0.96
C THR A 327 -33.77 -34.87 0.36
N THR A 328 -32.76 -35.53 -0.20
CA THR A 328 -32.89 -36.89 -0.76
C THR A 328 -33.09 -37.95 0.31
N GLU A 329 -32.37 -37.89 1.44
CA GLU A 329 -32.58 -38.82 2.56
C GLU A 329 -33.98 -38.71 3.15
N THR A 330 -34.48 -37.48 3.38
CA THR A 330 -35.83 -37.26 3.92
C THR A 330 -36.92 -37.79 2.97
N ARG A 331 -36.69 -37.76 1.65
CA ARG A 331 -37.63 -38.34 0.67
C ARG A 331 -37.64 -39.87 0.68
N SER A 332 -36.55 -40.52 1.08
CA SER A 332 -36.47 -41.99 1.14
C SER A 332 -37.18 -42.60 2.35
N GLU A 333 -37.43 -41.82 3.42
CA GLU A 333 -38.18 -42.28 4.61
C GLU A 333 -39.68 -42.02 4.53
N LEU A 334 -40.17 -41.27 3.53
CA LEU A 334 -41.60 -41.13 3.27
C LEU A 334 -42.14 -42.44 2.65
N LYS A 335 -42.34 -43.45 3.51
CA LYS A 335 -43.07 -44.70 3.21
C LYS A 335 -44.39 -44.34 2.53
N ILE A 336 -44.46 -44.62 1.23
CA ILE A 336 -45.69 -44.59 0.45
C ILE A 336 -46.65 -45.61 1.09
N PRO A 337 -47.84 -45.22 1.57
CA PRO A 337 -48.88 -46.20 1.87
C PRO A 337 -49.25 -46.90 0.55
N MET A 338 -48.97 -48.20 0.46
CA MET A 338 -49.42 -49.03 -0.65
C MET A 338 -50.96 -49.03 -0.68
N SER A 339 -51.53 -48.22 -1.57
CA SER A 339 -52.87 -48.40 -2.10
C SER A 339 -52.75 -48.35 -3.62
N VAL A 340 -52.69 -49.55 -4.19
CA VAL A 340 -52.58 -49.80 -5.62
C VAL A 340 -53.97 -49.65 -6.24
N SER A 341 -54.08 -48.86 -7.30
CA SER A 341 -55.13 -49.06 -8.30
C SER A 341 -54.51 -48.86 -9.70
N PRO A 342 -54.67 -49.83 -10.62
CA PRO A 342 -54.01 -49.81 -11.92
C PRO A 342 -54.76 -48.90 -12.90
N VAL A 343 -54.09 -47.88 -13.44
CA VAL A 343 -54.59 -47.08 -14.56
C VAL A 343 -53.62 -47.24 -15.73
N ALA A 344 -54.20 -47.54 -16.90
CA ALA A 344 -53.54 -47.94 -18.13
C ALA A 344 -52.66 -46.83 -18.76
N PRO A 345 -51.64 -47.20 -19.55
CA PRO A 345 -50.71 -46.25 -20.17
C PRO A 345 -51.33 -45.56 -21.38
N ASN A 346 -51.16 -44.24 -21.46
CA ASN A 346 -51.54 -43.42 -22.61
C ASN A 346 -50.28 -43.09 -23.44
N PRO A 347 -50.22 -43.41 -24.74
CA PRO A 347 -49.05 -43.17 -25.57
C PRO A 347 -49.18 -41.85 -26.33
N SER A 348 -48.50 -40.79 -25.88
CA SER A 348 -47.98 -39.71 -26.73
C SER A 348 -47.45 -38.55 -25.90
N GLU A 349 -46.17 -38.57 -25.53
CA GLU A 349 -45.48 -37.31 -25.27
C GLU A 349 -44.04 -37.39 -25.77
N LYS A 350 -43.78 -36.56 -26.78
CA LYS A 350 -42.52 -36.47 -27.50
C LYS A 350 -41.44 -35.90 -26.58
N TYR A 351 -40.41 -36.70 -26.40
CA TYR A 351 -39.10 -36.31 -25.91
C TYR A 351 -38.55 -35.09 -26.67
N VAL A 352 -38.27 -34.00 -25.95
CA VAL A 352 -37.32 -32.96 -26.36
C VAL A 352 -36.18 -32.96 -25.35
N ASN A 353 -35.14 -33.74 -25.67
CA ASN A 353 -33.85 -33.76 -24.98
C ASN A 353 -32.98 -32.62 -25.48
N GLY A 354 -32.34 -31.88 -24.58
CA GLY A 354 -31.32 -30.90 -24.99
C GLY A 354 -30.72 -30.03 -23.88
N ILE A 355 -30.49 -30.54 -22.68
CA ILE A 355 -29.63 -29.86 -21.70
C ILE A 355 -28.54 -30.83 -21.24
N THR A 356 -27.40 -30.75 -21.91
CA THR A 356 -26.16 -31.43 -21.54
C THR A 356 -25.68 -30.87 -20.22
N THR A 357 -26.01 -31.55 -19.12
CA THR A 357 -25.44 -31.26 -17.81
C THR A 357 -24.02 -31.81 -17.81
N LEU A 358 -23.03 -30.92 -18.00
CA LEU A 358 -21.62 -31.24 -17.81
C LEU A 358 -21.38 -31.55 -16.32
N VAL A 359 -21.47 -32.83 -15.98
CA VAL A 359 -21.03 -33.36 -14.70
C VAL A 359 -19.52 -33.18 -14.61
N TYR A 360 -19.08 -32.16 -13.87
CA TYR A 360 -17.68 -31.99 -13.51
C TYR A 360 -17.29 -33.12 -12.55
N GLN A 361 -16.64 -34.16 -13.06
CA GLN A 361 -15.91 -35.11 -12.22
C GLN A 361 -14.62 -34.44 -11.72
N PRO A 362 -14.43 -34.23 -10.41
CA PRO A 362 -13.16 -33.77 -9.91
C PRO A 362 -12.12 -34.87 -10.14
N GLN A 363 -11.13 -34.58 -10.98
CA GLN A 363 -9.93 -35.39 -11.13
C GLN A 363 -9.28 -35.63 -9.76
N PRO A 364 -8.95 -36.88 -9.38
CA PRO A 364 -8.22 -37.16 -8.17
C PRO A 364 -6.85 -36.50 -8.26
N LYS A 365 -6.60 -35.51 -7.41
CA LYS A 365 -5.27 -34.90 -7.27
C LYS A 365 -4.30 -35.99 -6.90
N ALA A 366 -3.35 -36.26 -7.80
CA ALA A 366 -2.20 -37.12 -7.54
C ALA A 366 -1.59 -36.74 -6.19
N GLN A 367 -1.60 -37.71 -5.29
CA GLN A 367 -1.08 -37.64 -3.94
C GLN A 367 0.45 -37.48 -4.06
N ARG A 368 0.92 -36.24 -4.12
CA ARG A 368 2.36 -35.92 -4.09
C ARG A 368 2.86 -36.24 -2.68
N GLN A 369 3.32 -37.48 -2.50
CA GLN A 369 4.07 -37.90 -1.33
C GLN A 369 5.31 -37.00 -1.23
N GLN A 370 5.26 -35.99 -0.36
CA GLN A 370 6.47 -35.37 0.15
C GLN A 370 7.05 -36.31 1.19
N SER A 371 8.06 -37.06 0.79
CA SER A 371 8.93 -37.78 1.70
C SER A 371 9.57 -36.77 2.66
N LYS A 372 9.14 -36.81 3.92
CA LYS A 372 9.91 -36.24 5.03
C LYS A 372 11.15 -37.11 5.20
N HIS A 373 12.21 -36.81 4.46
CA HIS A 373 13.54 -37.27 4.80
C HIS A 373 14.06 -36.42 5.94
N GLY A 374 14.08 -37.03 7.13
CA GLY A 374 14.74 -36.48 8.30
C GLY A 374 16.25 -36.35 8.05
N LYS A 375 16.78 -35.17 8.35
CA LYS A 375 18.16 -35.02 8.81
C LYS A 375 18.12 -34.45 10.22
N ALA A 376 18.09 -35.36 11.18
CA ALA A 376 18.63 -35.09 12.50
C ALA A 376 20.15 -34.93 12.32
N GLN A 377 20.66 -33.71 12.50
CA GLN A 377 22.07 -33.52 12.80
C GLN A 377 22.18 -33.17 14.28
N SER A 378 22.67 -34.15 15.01
CA SER A 378 23.30 -34.02 16.30
C SER A 378 24.49 -33.05 16.19
N SER A 379 24.52 -32.04 17.04
CA SER A 379 25.78 -31.41 17.44
C SER A 379 25.79 -31.30 18.96
N GLN A 380 26.15 -32.42 19.54
CA GLN A 380 26.66 -32.56 20.89
C GLN A 380 28.06 -31.91 20.88
N LYS A 381 28.21 -30.72 21.46
CA LYS A 381 29.55 -30.16 21.74
C LYS A 381 29.70 -29.91 23.24
N GLY A 382 30.67 -30.63 23.78
CA GLY A 382 30.91 -30.81 25.19
C GLY A 382 31.56 -29.62 25.87
N ARG A 383 31.13 -29.49 27.11
CA ARG A 383 31.82 -29.04 28.33
C ARG A 383 33.36 -29.18 28.26
N ARG A 384 34.09 -28.08 28.47
CA ARG A 384 35.39 -28.07 29.16
C ARG A 384 35.50 -26.87 30.09
N ARG A 385 35.90 -27.18 31.32
CA ARG A 385 36.24 -26.34 32.48
C ARG A 385 37.69 -25.84 32.37
N ALA A 386 37.96 -24.64 32.87
CA ALA A 386 39.16 -24.19 33.61
C ALA A 386 38.87 -22.74 34.07
N SER A 387 38.60 -22.45 35.35
CA SER A 387 39.51 -22.28 36.51
C SER A 387 40.41 -21.04 36.44
N ASN A 388 40.12 -20.09 37.33
CA ASN A 388 40.96 -19.06 38.01
C ASN A 388 40.02 -17.88 38.30
N GLY A 389 39.66 -17.47 39.52
CA GLY A 389 40.32 -17.59 40.81
C GLY A 389 40.88 -16.22 41.19
N MET A 390 40.12 -15.39 41.91
CA MET A 390 40.68 -14.44 42.88
C MET A 390 39.62 -13.90 43.85
N LEU A 391 40.01 -13.87 45.12
CA LEU A 391 39.29 -13.47 46.33
C LEU A 391 38.87 -11.98 46.33
N THR A 392 37.80 -11.64 47.05
CA THR A 392 37.88 -11.08 48.42
C THR A 392 36.54 -11.14 49.16
N ASP A 393 36.64 -11.62 50.40
CA ASP A 393 35.67 -11.63 51.49
C ASP A 393 35.07 -10.25 51.82
N SER A 394 33.80 -10.24 52.24
CA SER A 394 33.42 -9.98 53.64
C SER A 394 31.90 -9.98 53.81
N THR A 395 31.40 -10.99 54.53
CA THR A 395 30.12 -11.10 55.25
C THR A 395 30.10 -10.12 56.47
N PRO A 396 29.07 -10.03 57.36
CA PRO A 396 27.97 -10.98 57.58
C PRO A 396 26.56 -10.46 58.00
N ASP A 397 25.63 -11.43 57.97
CA ASP A 397 24.50 -11.70 58.87
C ASP A 397 23.32 -10.73 59.05
N SER A 398 22.08 -11.20 58.87
CA SER A 398 21.37 -12.00 59.90
C SER A 398 19.90 -12.34 59.55
N SER A 399 19.50 -13.56 59.96
CA SER A 399 18.17 -14.06 60.37
C SER A 399 16.95 -13.93 59.44
N SER A 400 16.46 -15.00 58.79
CA SER A 400 15.70 -16.17 59.32
C SER A 400 14.26 -15.87 59.76
N PHE A 401 13.26 -16.41 59.06
CA PHE A 401 12.10 -17.07 59.70
C PHE A 401 11.38 -17.99 58.69
N LEU A 402 11.27 -19.27 59.07
CA LEU A 402 10.46 -20.33 58.46
C LEU A 402 9.07 -20.34 59.13
N THR A 403 8.01 -20.68 58.39
CA THR A 403 7.07 -21.82 58.61
C THR A 403 5.71 -21.65 57.89
N PRO A 404 4.91 -22.73 57.66
CA PRO A 404 4.14 -22.94 56.43
C PRO A 404 2.60 -23.06 56.58
N LEU A 405 1.90 -23.03 55.42
CA LEU A 405 0.62 -23.69 55.05
C LEU A 405 -0.68 -23.28 55.81
N PRO A 406 -1.90 -23.31 55.19
CA PRO A 406 -2.44 -24.51 54.54
C PRO A 406 -3.25 -24.35 53.24
N SER A 407 -3.37 -25.52 52.61
CA SER A 407 -4.26 -25.91 51.53
C SER A 407 -5.74 -25.58 51.79
N LYS A 408 -6.42 -25.05 50.77
CA LYS A 408 -7.87 -25.26 50.60
C LYS A 408 -8.18 -25.64 49.16
N SER A 409 -8.64 -26.87 49.01
CA SER A 409 -9.35 -27.36 47.84
C SER A 409 -10.67 -26.60 47.68
N ARG A 410 -10.99 -26.20 46.46
CA ARG A 410 -12.37 -25.94 46.03
C ARG A 410 -12.54 -26.51 44.62
N HIS A 411 -13.12 -27.70 44.59
CA HIS A 411 -13.86 -28.18 43.43
C HIS A 411 -15.01 -27.21 43.15
N VAL A 412 -14.97 -26.55 41.99
CA VAL A 412 -16.15 -25.92 41.39
C VAL A 412 -16.36 -26.59 40.04
N LEU A 413 -17.29 -27.55 40.02
CA LEU A 413 -17.92 -28.08 38.82
C LEU A 413 -18.66 -26.93 38.13
N ARG A 414 -18.00 -26.26 37.17
CA ARG A 414 -18.68 -25.33 36.27
C ARG A 414 -19.05 -26.07 35.00
N ASN A 415 -20.23 -26.66 35.04
CA ASN A 415 -20.93 -27.19 33.89
C ASN A 415 -21.26 -26.00 32.95
N ARG A 416 -20.52 -25.88 31.84
CA ARG A 416 -20.80 -24.90 30.77
C ARG A 416 -20.94 -25.65 29.45
N ASN A 417 -22.16 -26.13 29.23
CA ASN A 417 -22.69 -26.36 27.90
C ASN A 417 -22.83 -25.00 27.20
N THR A 418 -21.76 -24.53 26.59
CA THR A 418 -21.82 -23.49 25.56
C THR A 418 -21.45 -24.13 24.24
N ARG A 419 -22.50 -24.44 23.48
CA ARG A 419 -22.48 -24.78 22.06
C ARG A 419 -21.85 -23.59 21.33
N ALA A 420 -20.53 -23.61 21.18
CA ALA A 420 -19.81 -22.62 20.40
C ALA A 420 -20.18 -22.85 18.93
N ARG A 421 -20.88 -21.88 18.33
CA ARG A 421 -20.94 -21.70 16.87
C ARG A 421 -19.49 -21.60 16.37
N ALA A 422 -18.97 -22.70 15.84
CA ALA A 422 -17.68 -22.78 15.17
C ALA A 422 -17.74 -22.16 13.76
N GLY A 423 -18.20 -20.91 13.67
CA GLY A 423 -18.27 -20.16 12.43
C GLY A 423 -17.81 -18.73 12.69
N GLY A 424 -16.51 -18.46 12.58
CA GLY A 424 -16.00 -17.09 12.68
C GLY A 424 -14.49 -16.90 12.85
N MET A 425 -13.71 -17.93 13.18
CA MET A 425 -12.28 -17.74 13.50
C MET A 425 -11.32 -17.74 12.30
N LEU A 426 -11.81 -18.02 11.08
CA LEU A 426 -10.99 -18.08 9.85
C LEU A 426 -10.72 -16.70 9.21
N ASP A 427 -11.30 -15.62 9.73
CA ASP A 427 -11.18 -14.28 9.14
C ASP A 427 -9.97 -13.49 9.68
N ASP A 428 -9.49 -13.84 10.88
CA ASP A 428 -8.40 -13.11 11.54
C ASP A 428 -7.02 -13.42 10.95
N GLN A 429 -6.79 -14.65 10.48
CA GLN A 429 -5.52 -15.02 9.84
C GLN A 429 -5.41 -14.42 8.44
N ALA A 430 -6.49 -14.42 7.63
CA ALA A 430 -6.48 -13.81 6.31
C ALA A 430 -6.23 -12.28 6.35
N PHE A 431 -6.58 -11.64 7.47
CA PHE A 431 -6.31 -10.23 7.72
C PHE A 431 -4.93 -9.96 8.33
N VAL A 432 -4.42 -10.86 9.17
CA VAL A 432 -2.98 -10.86 9.50
C VAL A 432 -2.18 -10.99 8.22
N ASP A 433 -2.52 -11.93 7.33
CA ASP A 433 -1.83 -12.11 6.05
C ASP A 433 -2.03 -10.89 5.12
N MET A 434 -3.14 -10.16 5.23
CA MET A 434 -3.31 -8.85 4.57
C MET A 434 -2.28 -7.84 5.10
N ILE A 435 -2.17 -7.70 6.43
CA ILE A 435 -1.22 -6.79 7.09
C ILE A 435 0.24 -7.26 7.02
N THR A 436 0.50 -8.54 6.78
CA THR A 436 1.85 -9.11 6.68
C THR A 436 2.33 -9.19 5.22
N VAL A 437 1.42 -8.98 4.26
CA VAL A 437 1.73 -8.67 2.85
C VAL A 437 1.81 -7.14 2.64
N HIS A 438 1.13 -6.37 3.50
CA HIS A 438 1.51 -5.00 3.85
C HIS A 438 2.60 -5.00 4.92
#